data_AF-A0A2T2QXN6-F1
#
_entry.id   AF-A0A2T2QXN6-F1
#
_cell.length_a   1.000
_cell.length_b   1.000
_cell.length_c   1.000
_cell.angle_alpha   90.00
_cell.angle_beta   90.00
_cell.angle_gamma   90.00
#
_symmetry.space_group_name_H-M   'P 1'
#
loop_
_entity.id
_entity.type
_entity.pdbx_description
1 polymer ?
#
loop_
_entity_poly.entity_id
_entity_poly.type
_entity_poly.pdbx_seq_one_letter_code
_entity_poly.pdbx_strand_id
1 'polypeptide(L)'
;PGEVSIEELYFASNVKTAISVSHARGVSMLAASQYGVDVNEYTPLQIKQALTGYGRAEKHQIQEMVRLRLGLPRLPKPDDAADALAVAICHSQVVAA
;
A
#
# COMPACT_ATOMS: atom_id res chain seq x y z
N PRO A 1 0.58 -9.34 12.59
CA PRO A 1 -0.69 -9.28 11.80
C PRO A 1 -0.98 -10.68 11.26
N GLY A 2 -2.22 -10.98 10.84
CA GLY A 2 -2.54 -12.26 10.19
C GLY A 2 -2.06 -12.33 8.73
N GLU A 3 -1.98 -11.18 8.07
CA GLU A 3 -1.62 -11.04 6.66
C GLU A 3 -0.77 -9.77 6.47
N VAL A 4 0.00 -9.71 5.38
CA VAL A 4 0.79 -8.56 4.95
C VAL A 4 0.33 -8.13 3.56
N SER A 5 0.16 -6.82 3.37
CA SER A 5 -0.23 -6.24 2.08
C SER A 5 0.89 -5.34 1.56
N ILE A 6 1.26 -5.48 0.29
CA ILE A 6 2.35 -4.73 -0.36
C ILE A 6 1.83 -4.12 -1.67
N GLU A 7 2.29 -2.90 -1.99
CA GLU A 7 2.04 -2.29 -3.29
C GLU A 7 2.87 -2.96 -4.40
N GLU A 8 2.21 -3.28 -5.51
CA GLU A 8 2.86 -3.81 -6.70
C GLU A 8 3.65 -2.71 -7.43
N LEU A 9 4.89 -3.01 -7.79
CA LEU A 9 5.78 -2.05 -8.43
C LEU A 9 5.59 -2.07 -9.95
N TYR A 10 5.17 -0.94 -10.53
CA TYR A 10 5.16 -0.75 -11.97
C TYR A 10 6.30 0.18 -12.40
N PHE A 11 7.26 -0.34 -13.18
CA PHE A 11 8.42 0.42 -13.64
C PHE A 11 8.36 0.65 -15.15
N ALA A 12 8.23 1.91 -15.57
CA ALA A 12 8.24 2.29 -16.99
C ALA A 12 9.58 2.86 -17.49
N SER A 13 10.43 3.43 -16.63
CA SER A 13 11.60 4.21 -17.11
C SER A 13 12.79 4.39 -16.17
N ASN A 14 12.68 4.17 -14.84
CA ASN A 14 13.79 4.46 -13.91
C ASN A 14 14.36 3.20 -13.22
N VAL A 15 15.27 2.52 -13.91
CA VAL A 15 15.83 1.21 -13.49
C VAL A 15 16.68 1.29 -12.21
N LYS A 16 17.40 2.40 -11.96
CA LYS A 16 18.28 2.52 -10.79
C LYS A 16 17.52 2.51 -9.47
N THR A 17 16.46 3.31 -9.36
CA THR A 17 15.61 3.35 -8.16
C THR A 17 14.75 2.09 -8.03
N ALA A 18 14.37 1.49 -9.17
CA ALA A 18 13.63 0.23 -9.18
C ALA A 18 14.36 -0.89 -8.45
N ILE A 19 15.67 -1.04 -8.69
CA ILE A 19 16.48 -2.08 -8.05
C ILE A 19 16.52 -1.91 -6.52
N SER A 20 16.79 -0.70 -6.02
CA SER A 20 16.89 -0.48 -4.57
C SER A 20 15.56 -0.74 -3.85
N VAL A 21 14.44 -0.31 -4.45
CA VAL A 21 13.10 -0.59 -3.90
C VAL A 21 12.77 -2.07 -3.97
N SER A 22 13.17 -2.76 -5.05
CA SER A 22 12.97 -4.20 -5.21
C SER A 22 13.72 -5.02 -4.15
N HIS A 23 14.94 -4.60 -3.77
CA HIS A 23 15.66 -5.24 -2.66
C HIS A 23 14.91 -5.10 -1.33
N ALA A 24 14.44 -3.90 -0.99
CA ALA A 24 13.69 -3.66 0.24
C ALA A 24 12.39 -4.48 0.27
N ARG A 25 11.68 -4.54 -0.86
CA ARG A 25 10.48 -5.36 -1.04
C ARG A 25 10.78 -6.85 -0.85
N GLY A 26 11.83 -7.36 -1.49
CA GLY A 26 12.24 -8.77 -1.38
C GLY A 26 12.55 -9.17 0.07
N VAL A 27 13.28 -8.35 0.82
CA VAL A 27 13.56 -8.60 2.24
C VAL A 27 12.27 -8.57 3.08
N SER A 28 11.34 -7.65 2.77
CA SER A 28 10.05 -7.56 3.48
C SER A 28 9.19 -8.81 3.26
N MET A 29 9.12 -9.31 2.02
CA MET A 29 8.40 -10.55 1.69
C MET A 29 9.05 -11.78 2.32
N LEU A 30 10.39 -11.85 2.30
CA LEU A 30 11.13 -12.94 2.94
C LEU A 30 10.84 -12.97 4.44
N ALA A 31 10.85 -11.81 5.11
CA ALA A 31 10.51 -11.72 6.52
C ALA A 31 9.08 -12.24 6.78
N ALA A 32 8.08 -11.78 6.00
CA ALA A 32 6.70 -12.28 6.14
C ALA A 32 6.62 -13.81 5.99
N SER A 33 7.29 -14.36 4.98
CA SER A 33 7.34 -15.81 4.74
C SER A 33 8.01 -16.59 5.89
N GLN A 34 9.09 -16.07 6.48
CA GLN A 34 9.75 -16.68 7.63
C GLN A 34 8.86 -16.75 8.88
N TYR A 35 7.89 -15.85 9.00
CA TYR A 35 6.89 -15.86 10.07
C TYR A 35 5.59 -16.59 9.68
N GLY A 36 5.52 -17.21 8.49
CA GLY A 36 4.33 -17.90 8.00
C GLY A 36 3.15 -16.97 7.74
N VAL A 37 3.40 -15.72 7.38
CA VAL A 37 2.39 -14.69 7.12
C VAL A 37 2.21 -14.52 5.62
N ASP A 38 0.96 -14.62 5.14
CA ASP A 38 0.64 -14.47 3.72
C ASP A 38 0.87 -13.03 3.24
N VAL A 39 1.39 -12.90 2.02
CA VAL A 39 1.67 -11.62 1.37
C VAL A 39 0.72 -11.43 0.19
N ASN A 40 -0.07 -10.36 0.23
CA ASN A 40 -0.99 -9.95 -0.82
C ASN A 40 -0.48 -8.68 -1.52
N GLU A 41 -0.67 -8.60 -2.84
CA GLU A 41 -0.17 -7.52 -3.66
C GLU A 41 -1.29 -6.71 -4.31
N TYR A 42 -1.10 -5.40 -4.43
CA TYR A 42 -2.09 -4.50 -5.01
C TYR A 42 -1.46 -3.47 -5.93
N THR A 43 -2.02 -3.34 -7.14
CA THR A 43 -1.63 -2.27 -8.07
C THR A 43 -2.00 -0.89 -7.50
N PRO A 44 -1.29 0.18 -7.92
CA PRO A 44 -1.67 1.54 -7.57
C PRO A 44 -3.12 1.88 -7.94
N LEU A 45 -3.64 1.27 -9.01
CA LEU A 45 -5.02 1.46 -9.45
C LEU A 45 -6.02 0.84 -8.46
N GLN A 46 -5.77 -0.38 -7.99
CA GLN A 46 -6.61 -1.07 -7.00
C GLN A 46 -6.64 -0.28 -5.69
N ILE A 47 -5.48 0.20 -5.21
CA ILE A 47 -5.40 1.00 -3.98
C ILE A 47 -6.23 2.28 -4.14
N LYS A 48 -6.08 3.00 -5.24
CA LYS A 48 -6.89 4.21 -5.52
C LYS A 48 -8.38 3.89 -5.55
N GLN A 49 -8.78 2.85 -6.28
CA GLN A 49 -10.19 2.45 -6.36
C GLN A 49 -10.77 2.08 -4.99
N ALA A 50 -10.05 1.32 -4.16
CA ALA A 50 -10.51 0.92 -2.84
C ALA A 50 -10.68 2.11 -1.88
N LEU A 51 -9.80 3.12 -1.95
CA LEU A 51 -9.90 4.27 -1.05
C LEU A 51 -10.91 5.32 -1.52
N THR A 52 -10.93 5.66 -2.82
CA THR A 52 -11.69 6.82 -3.32
C THR A 52 -12.88 6.45 -4.21
N GLY A 53 -13.02 5.17 -4.61
CA GLY A 53 -14.05 4.71 -5.53
C GLY A 53 -13.71 4.93 -7.01
N TYR A 54 -12.56 5.53 -7.35
CA TYR A 54 -12.14 5.71 -8.74
C TYR A 54 -10.61 5.70 -8.90
N GLY A 55 -10.12 5.19 -10.03
CA GLY A 55 -8.70 4.89 -10.23
C GLY A 55 -7.77 6.08 -10.53
N ARG A 56 -8.31 7.28 -10.72
CA ARG A 56 -7.55 8.50 -11.08
C ARG A 56 -7.35 9.46 -9.91
N ALA A 57 -7.45 8.97 -8.68
CA ALA A 57 -7.21 9.80 -7.51
C ALA A 57 -5.76 10.29 -7.42
N GLU A 58 -5.63 11.54 -6.98
CA GLU A 58 -4.35 12.20 -6.67
C GLU A 58 -3.85 11.78 -5.27
N LYS A 59 -2.54 11.88 -5.04
CA LYS A 59 -1.91 11.42 -3.77
C LYS A 59 -2.56 12.04 -2.53
N HIS A 60 -2.84 13.34 -2.55
CA HIS A 60 -3.48 14.03 -1.43
C HIS A 60 -4.88 13.49 -1.11
N GLN A 61 -5.64 13.03 -2.12
CA GLN A 61 -6.97 12.47 -1.92
C GLN A 61 -6.89 11.12 -1.22
N ILE A 62 -5.90 10.30 -1.57
CA ILE A 62 -5.63 9.03 -0.87
C ILE A 62 -5.29 9.31 0.59
N GLN A 63 -4.39 10.25 0.88
CA GLN A 63 -4.00 10.60 2.24
C GLN A 63 -5.17 11.10 3.10
N GLU A 64 -6.04 11.96 2.54
CA GLU A 64 -7.26 12.39 3.23
C GLU A 64 -8.22 11.23 3.46
N MET A 65 -8.40 10.33 2.49
CA MET A 65 -9.24 9.14 2.69
C MET A 65 -8.69 8.22 3.78
N VAL A 66 -7.37 8.03 3.88
CA VAL A 66 -6.76 7.28 5.00
C VAL A 66 -7.10 7.95 6.32
N ARG A 67 -6.92 9.27 6.42
CA ARG A 67 -7.25 10.04 7.63
C ARG A 67 -8.70 9.87 8.05
N LEU A 68 -9.63 10.02 7.09
CA LEU A 68 -11.07 9.90 7.33
C LEU A 68 -11.46 8.47 7.72
N ARG A 69 -10.96 7.46 7.01
CA ARG A 69 -11.26 6.04 7.26
C ARG A 69 -10.79 5.57 8.64
N LEU A 70 -9.65 6.08 9.10
CA LEU A 70 -9.05 5.72 10.39
C LEU A 70 -9.43 6.68 11.52
N GLY A 71 -10.25 7.70 11.25
CA GLY A 71 -10.65 8.70 12.25
C GLY A 71 -9.49 9.52 12.81
N LEU A 72 -8.41 9.72 12.04
CA LEU A 72 -7.22 10.40 12.50
C LEU A 72 -7.43 11.92 12.55
N PRO A 73 -6.93 12.61 13.60
CA PRO A 73 -7.11 14.05 13.74
C PRO A 73 -6.30 14.86 12.71
N ARG A 74 -5.27 14.24 12.10
CA ARG A 74 -4.36 14.86 11.13
C ARG A 74 -3.94 13.82 10.09
N LEU A 75 -3.42 14.30 8.96
CA LEU A 75 -2.83 13.43 7.94
C LEU A 75 -1.70 12.59 8.55
N PRO A 76 -1.62 11.28 8.26
CA PRO A 76 -0.51 10.44 8.69
C PRO A 76 0.80 10.98 8.14
N LYS A 77 1.84 11.02 8.99
CA LYS A 77 3.20 11.40 8.60
C LYS A 77 4.17 10.34 9.12
N PRO A 78 5.27 10.05 8.38
CA PRO A 78 5.63 10.58 7.05
C PRO A 78 4.69 10.10 5.95
N ASP A 79 4.84 10.63 4.73
CA ASP A 79 3.98 10.26 3.58
C ASP A 79 3.97 8.74 3.33
N ASP A 80 5.12 8.08 3.54
CA ASP A 80 5.24 6.62 3.40
C ASP A 80 4.33 5.86 4.38
N ALA A 81 4.05 6.43 5.55
CA ALA A 81 3.12 5.84 6.50
C ALA A 81 1.67 5.95 6.02
N ALA A 82 1.30 7.06 5.37
CA ALA A 82 -0.02 7.18 4.74
C ALA A 82 -0.18 6.19 3.58
N ASP A 83 0.87 6.03 2.77
CA ASP A 83 0.87 5.09 1.64
C ASP A 83 0.75 3.63 2.16
N ALA A 84 1.51 3.25 3.19
CA ALA A 84 1.40 1.92 3.81
C ALA A 84 0.01 1.65 4.42
N LEU A 85 -0.59 2.64 5.08
CA LEU A 85 -1.96 2.52 5.61
C LEU A 85 -2.99 2.40 4.48
N ALA A 86 -2.79 3.07 3.36
CA ALA A 86 -3.67 2.94 2.20
C ALA A 86 -3.65 1.50 1.65
N VAL A 87 -2.48 0.88 1.52
CA VAL A 87 -2.35 -0.52 1.08
C VAL A 87 -3.08 -1.46 2.06
N ALA A 88 -2.92 -1.25 3.37
CA ALA A 88 -3.60 -2.06 4.38
C ALA A 88 -5.14 -1.90 4.34
N ILE A 89 -5.65 -0.69 4.10
CA ILE A 89 -7.08 -0.43 3.93
C ILE A 89 -7.60 -1.07 2.63
N CYS A 90 -6.81 -1.05 1.56
CA CYS A 90 -7.17 -1.73 0.32
C CYS A 90 -7.33 -3.23 0.56
N HIS A 91 -6.36 -3.85 1.24
CA HIS A 91 -6.40 -5.26 1.58
C HIS A 91 -7.61 -5.63 2.44
N SER A 92 -7.92 -4.85 3.47
CA SER A 92 -9.07 -5.14 4.35
C SER A 92 -10.43 -5.08 3.64
N GLN A 93 -10.56 -4.29 2.56
CA GLN A 93 -11.77 -4.25 1.75
C GLN A 93 -11.89 -5.44 0.81
N VAL A 94 -10.78 -5.95 0.29
CA VAL A 94 -10.77 -7.10 -0.63
C VAL A 94 -11.01 -8.41 0.12
N VAL A 95 -10.46 -8.57 1.33
CA VAL A 95 -10.67 -9.77 2.16
C VAL A 95 -12.08 -9.83 2.77
N ALA A 96 -12.71 -8.67 2.98
CA ALA A 96 -14.07 -8.60 3.51
C ALA A 96 -15.18 -8.85 2.46
N ALA A 97 -14.82 -8.99 1.19
CA ALA A 97 -15.73 -9.25 0.06
C ALA A 97 -15.76 -10.75 -0.29
#